data_AF-A0AAD6SCH8-F1
#
_entry.id   AF-A0AAD6SCH8-F1
#
_cell.length_a   1.000
_cell.length_b   1.000
_cell.length_c   1.000
_cell.angle_alpha   90.00
_cell.angle_beta   90.00
_cell.angle_gamma   90.00
#
_symmetry.space_group_name_H-M   'P 1'
#
loop_
_entity.id
_entity.type
_entity.pdbx_description
1 polymer ?
#
loop_
_entity_poly.entity_id
_entity_poly.type
_entity_poly.pdbx_seq_one_letter_code
_entity_poly.pdbx_strand_id
1 'polypeptide(L)'
;MATTASAAELQAELIQLTADAQTTSYLAAAALTLAIVEFIGNFQDEVQLVWKSPLRVSNGIYLWIRYFSLITVAIYTIFTFREIKSDHTCRSFLLAEAVTSSLVGTSADVILVLRVWVLYGKSRRLLYIFVPFLIMEIIVEITVGVLTILPLGQYFHVGPAILGCYSLNVPRYFTYYAVPYSVTSFVMFCMTLYKCGLALFDNRTVKMPLMTLFLRDGLFWFLIIFALSIVELFVWARGRPSLAQLMVTPWTILNATVGARILLNLKKVARVEVYATAPTANLFSEDSWVRTANTLNI
;
A
#
# COMPACT_ATOMS: atom_id res chain seq x y z
N MET A 1 -32.18 29.37 15.40
CA MET A 1 -31.79 28.53 16.55
C MET A 1 -30.32 28.18 16.41
N ALA A 2 -29.43 29.07 16.86
CA ALA A 2 -28.00 28.83 16.96
C ALA A 2 -27.74 28.43 18.42
N THR A 3 -27.33 27.19 18.65
CA THR A 3 -26.98 26.66 19.95
C THR A 3 -25.72 27.37 20.44
N THR A 4 -25.81 28.13 21.53
CA THR A 4 -24.65 28.54 22.31
C THR A 4 -24.08 27.28 22.95
N ALA A 5 -23.15 26.62 22.26
CA ALA A 5 -22.33 25.61 22.89
C ALA A 5 -21.69 26.25 24.13
N SER A 6 -21.85 25.61 25.29
CA SER A 6 -21.23 26.10 26.52
C SER A 6 -19.71 26.09 26.34
N ALA A 7 -19.00 27.02 26.99
CA ALA A 7 -17.53 27.07 26.90
C ALA A 7 -16.87 25.72 27.26
N ALA A 8 -17.53 24.92 28.12
CA ALA A 8 -17.11 23.57 28.48
C ALA A 8 -17.22 22.57 27.31
N GLU A 9 -18.27 22.63 26.49
CA GLU A 9 -18.44 21.76 25.32
C GLU A 9 -17.39 22.06 24.25
N LEU A 10 -17.13 23.35 23.98
CA LEU A 10 -16.09 23.77 23.04
C LEU A 10 -14.68 23.32 23.51
N GLN A 11 -14.43 23.42 24.82
CA GLN A 11 -13.17 22.98 25.41
C GLN A 11 -13.00 21.46 25.32
N ALA A 12 -14.06 20.68 25.56
CA ALA A 12 -14.04 19.23 25.42
C ALA A 12 -13.77 18.80 23.96
N GLU A 13 -14.44 19.44 23.00
CA GLU A 13 -14.23 19.18 21.57
C GLU A 13 -12.79 19.49 21.13
N LEU A 14 -12.21 20.60 21.62
CA LEU A 14 -10.83 20.96 21.30
C LEU A 14 -9.81 19.96 21.87
N ILE A 15 -10.00 19.51 23.11
CA ILE A 15 -9.14 18.48 23.73
C ILE A 15 -9.20 17.19 22.91
N GLN A 16 -10.40 16.80 22.52
CA GLN A 16 -10.63 15.59 21.74
C GLN A 16 -9.99 15.66 20.34
N LEU A 17 -10.13 16.78 19.64
CA LEU A 17 -9.51 17.01 18.34
C LEU A 17 -7.98 16.99 18.43
N THR A 18 -7.42 17.60 19.48
CA THR A 18 -5.97 17.61 19.73
C THR A 18 -5.43 16.20 19.97
N ALA A 19 -6.14 15.37 20.74
CA ALA A 19 -5.76 13.99 20.98
C ALA A 19 -5.79 13.14 19.70
N ASP A 20 -6.81 13.33 18.85
CA ASP A 20 -6.91 12.65 17.55
C ASP A 20 -5.79 13.08 16.60
N ALA A 21 -5.46 14.37 16.58
CA ALA A 21 -4.36 14.91 15.79
C ALA A 21 -3.02 14.31 16.24
N GLN A 22 -2.73 14.34 17.54
CA GLN A 22 -1.51 13.74 18.11
C GLN A 22 -1.39 12.25 17.78
N THR A 23 -2.49 11.50 17.90
CA THR A 23 -2.51 10.07 17.57
C THR A 23 -2.16 9.85 16.09
N THR A 24 -2.71 10.69 15.21
CA THR A 24 -2.42 10.66 13.77
C THR A 24 -0.94 10.99 13.50
N SER A 25 -0.39 12.03 14.14
CA SER A 25 1.02 12.41 14.01
C SER A 25 1.97 11.31 14.48
N TYR A 26 1.68 10.65 15.61
CA TYR A 26 2.50 9.54 16.10
C TYR A 26 2.46 8.33 15.18
N LEU A 27 1.29 7.99 14.64
CA LEU A 27 1.17 6.91 13.66
C LEU A 27 1.90 7.25 12.35
N ALA A 28 1.84 8.49 11.87
CA ALA A 28 2.60 8.92 10.70
C ALA A 28 4.11 8.82 10.93
N ALA A 29 4.61 9.25 12.10
CA ALA A 29 6.02 9.11 12.46
C ALA A 29 6.46 7.64 12.59
N ALA A 30 5.62 6.79 13.19
CA ALA A 30 5.88 5.35 13.28
C ALA A 30 5.91 4.70 11.89
N ALA A 31 4.98 5.06 11.01
CA ALA A 31 4.93 4.60 9.62
C ALA A 31 6.17 5.03 8.82
N LEU A 32 6.62 6.28 8.96
CA LEU A 32 7.85 6.76 8.34
C LEU A 32 9.09 6.02 8.90
N THR A 33 9.12 5.76 10.21
CA THR A 33 10.21 4.98 10.82
C THR A 33 10.25 3.56 10.24
N LEU A 34 9.09 2.92 10.13
CA LEU A 34 8.97 1.61 9.48
C LEU A 34 9.44 1.68 8.02
N ALA A 35 9.05 2.71 7.27
CA ALA A 35 9.51 2.92 5.89
C ALA A 35 11.04 2.95 5.79
N ILE A 36 11.69 3.71 6.68
CA ILE A 36 13.14 3.86 6.71
C ILE A 36 13.82 2.54 7.10
N VAL A 37 13.31 1.85 8.12
CA VAL A 37 13.85 0.56 8.56
C VAL A 37 13.75 -0.49 7.44
N GLU A 38 12.59 -0.57 6.77
CA GLU A 38 12.39 -1.45 5.62
C GLU A 38 13.31 -1.10 4.45
N PHE A 39 13.53 0.20 4.24
CA PHE A 39 14.43 0.69 3.21
C PHE A 39 15.88 0.25 3.50
N ILE A 40 16.39 0.53 4.69
CA ILE A 40 17.76 0.18 5.06
C ILE A 40 17.95 -1.35 5.04
N GLY A 41 17.01 -2.11 5.63
CA GLY A 41 17.12 -3.56 5.76
C GLY A 41 17.19 -4.31 4.43
N ASN A 42 16.50 -3.82 3.41
CA ASN A 42 16.45 -4.47 2.09
C ASN A 42 17.43 -3.87 1.07
N PHE A 43 18.27 -2.90 1.45
CA PHE A 43 19.14 -2.19 0.52
C PHE A 43 20.19 -3.10 -0.14
N GLN A 44 20.79 -4.02 0.62
CA GLN A 44 21.78 -4.95 0.08
C GLN A 44 21.18 -5.86 -1.01
N ASP A 45 20.00 -6.41 -0.75
CA ASP A 45 19.29 -7.26 -1.70
C ASP A 45 18.85 -6.46 -2.93
N GLU A 46 18.43 -5.21 -2.74
CA GLU A 46 18.07 -4.31 -3.82
C GLU A 46 19.25 -4.05 -4.77
N VAL A 47 20.43 -3.74 -4.24
CA VAL A 47 21.64 -3.53 -5.04
C VAL A 47 21.94 -4.78 -5.89
N GLN A 48 21.81 -5.96 -5.30
CA GLN A 48 22.12 -7.20 -6.00
C GLN A 48 21.06 -7.62 -7.04
N LEU A 49 19.78 -7.44 -6.73
CA LEU A 49 18.67 -8.03 -7.51
C LEU A 49 17.99 -7.04 -8.46
N VAL A 50 18.15 -5.75 -8.21
CA VAL A 50 17.49 -4.69 -8.98
C VAL A 50 18.53 -3.88 -9.74
N TRP A 51 19.54 -3.33 -9.06
CA TRP A 51 20.55 -2.45 -9.68
C TRP A 51 21.56 -3.21 -10.53
N LYS A 52 22.03 -4.38 -10.07
CA LYS A 52 22.96 -5.24 -10.83
C LYS A 52 22.28 -6.16 -11.84
N SER A 53 20.94 -6.22 -11.83
CA SER A 53 20.17 -7.02 -12.79
C SER A 53 20.03 -6.26 -14.11
N PRO A 54 19.92 -6.96 -15.27
CA PRO A 54 19.49 -6.31 -16.51
C PRO A 54 18.16 -5.56 -16.28
N LEU A 55 18.01 -4.42 -16.96
CA LEU A 55 16.84 -3.56 -16.87
C LEU A 55 15.58 -4.32 -17.30
N ARG A 56 14.62 -4.44 -16.39
CA ARG A 56 13.32 -5.06 -16.62
C ARG A 56 12.21 -4.16 -16.10
N VAL A 57 11.00 -4.36 -16.64
CA VAL A 57 9.79 -3.69 -16.15
C VAL A 57 9.60 -3.91 -14.64
N SER A 58 9.88 -5.13 -14.14
CA SER A 58 9.81 -5.44 -12.70
C SER A 58 10.81 -4.64 -11.84
N ASN A 59 11.96 -4.23 -12.38
CA ASN A 59 12.90 -3.34 -11.68
C ASN A 59 12.29 -1.93 -11.57
N GLY A 60 11.72 -1.43 -12.67
CA GLY A 60 11.05 -0.13 -12.70
C GLY A 60 9.89 -0.05 -11.72
N ILE A 61 9.00 -1.04 -11.70
CA ILE A 61 7.86 -1.11 -10.77
C ILE A 61 8.35 -1.17 -9.31
N TYR A 62 9.40 -1.94 -9.03
CA TYR A 62 9.99 -2.02 -7.70
C TYR A 62 10.56 -0.66 -7.24
N LEU A 63 11.34 0.01 -8.09
CA LEU A 63 11.93 1.31 -7.76
C LEU A 63 10.84 2.37 -7.60
N TRP A 64 9.83 2.35 -8.48
CA TRP A 64 8.66 3.21 -8.37
C TRP A 64 7.99 3.05 -7.01
N ILE A 65 7.48 1.86 -6.68
CA ILE A 65 6.68 1.68 -5.47
C ILE A 65 7.49 2.00 -4.21
N ARG A 66 8.78 1.68 -4.19
CA ARG A 66 9.64 1.85 -3.03
C ARG A 66 10.07 3.30 -2.80
N TYR A 67 10.60 3.96 -3.83
CA TYR A 67 11.10 5.33 -3.67
C TYR A 67 9.97 6.35 -3.67
N PHE A 68 8.96 6.16 -4.51
CA PHE A 68 7.80 7.05 -4.57
C PHE A 68 7.07 7.06 -3.23
N SER A 69 6.77 5.88 -2.66
CA SER A 69 6.08 5.80 -1.36
C SER A 69 6.90 6.40 -0.21
N LEU A 70 8.23 6.21 -0.20
CA LEU A 70 9.07 6.81 0.83
C LEU A 70 9.03 8.35 0.76
N ILE A 71 9.10 8.89 -0.45
CA ILE A 71 9.03 10.35 -0.67
C ILE A 71 7.66 10.89 -0.26
N THR A 72 6.57 10.23 -0.68
CA THR A 72 5.21 10.71 -0.36
C THR A 72 4.94 10.62 1.13
N VAL A 73 5.27 9.51 1.80
CA VAL A 73 5.10 9.35 3.26
C VAL A 73 5.96 10.34 4.06
N ALA A 74 7.18 10.64 3.60
CA ALA A 74 8.00 11.68 4.21
C ALA A 74 7.33 13.06 4.08
N ILE A 75 6.77 13.39 2.92
CA ILE A 75 6.01 14.63 2.70
C ILE A 75 4.77 14.67 3.61
N TYR A 76 3.98 13.58 3.67
CA TYR A 76 2.79 13.52 4.54
C TYR A 76 3.16 13.82 5.97
N THR A 77 4.18 13.12 6.49
CA THR A 77 4.67 13.30 7.86
C THR A 77 5.11 14.74 8.10
N ILE A 78 5.86 15.36 7.19
CA ILE A 78 6.26 16.77 7.32
C ILE A 78 5.03 17.68 7.45
N PHE A 79 4.01 17.48 6.64
CA PHE A 79 2.78 18.27 6.70
C PHE A 79 1.98 18.00 7.98
N THR A 80 1.95 16.76 8.48
CA THR A 80 1.30 16.40 9.75
C THR A 80 1.97 17.06 10.96
N PHE A 81 3.27 17.37 10.91
CA PHE A 81 4.01 18.05 11.98
C PHE A 81 4.19 19.56 11.76
N ARG A 82 3.56 20.12 10.72
CA ARG A 82 3.67 21.55 10.38
C ARG A 82 2.40 22.31 10.73
N GLU A 83 2.55 23.50 11.28
CA GLU A 83 1.43 24.45 11.39
C GLU A 83 1.08 24.98 10.00
N ILE A 84 -0.15 24.72 9.55
CA ILE A 84 -0.69 25.19 8.28
C ILE A 84 -1.78 26.20 8.62
N LYS A 85 -1.70 27.41 8.05
CA LYS A 85 -2.65 28.52 8.33
C LYS A 85 -3.62 28.80 7.19
N SER A 86 -3.44 28.12 6.05
CA SER A 86 -4.17 28.39 4.81
C SER A 86 -5.04 27.19 4.43
N ASP A 87 -6.34 27.43 4.31
CA ASP A 87 -7.31 26.44 3.81
C ASP A 87 -6.96 25.93 2.42
N HIS A 88 -6.44 26.82 1.56
CA HIS A 88 -6.01 26.44 0.21
C HIS A 88 -4.85 25.45 0.26
N THR A 89 -3.84 25.70 1.10
CA THR A 89 -2.71 24.77 1.28
C THR A 89 -3.19 23.43 1.81
N CYS A 90 -4.14 23.45 2.74
CA CYS A 90 -4.70 22.24 3.31
C CYS A 90 -5.46 21.39 2.29
N ARG A 91 -6.32 22.03 1.50
CA ARG A 91 -7.05 21.40 0.41
C ARG A 91 -6.10 20.81 -0.64
N SER A 92 -5.09 21.57 -1.07
CA SER A 92 -4.10 21.08 -2.04
C SER A 92 -3.31 19.90 -1.50
N PHE A 93 -2.93 19.93 -0.21
CA PHE A 93 -2.25 18.84 0.45
C PHE A 93 -3.11 17.58 0.49
N LEU A 94 -4.36 17.67 0.95
CA LEU A 94 -5.28 16.51 1.02
C LEU A 94 -5.59 15.92 -0.35
N LEU A 95 -5.73 16.76 -1.39
CA LEU A 95 -5.88 16.28 -2.77
C LEU A 95 -4.62 15.54 -3.25
N ALA A 96 -3.44 16.11 -2.99
CA ALA A 96 -2.18 15.49 -3.37
C ALA A 96 -1.98 14.16 -2.63
N GLU A 97 -2.26 14.12 -1.32
CA GLU A 97 -2.20 12.92 -0.49
C GLU A 97 -3.16 11.84 -1.00
N ALA A 98 -4.43 12.17 -1.28
CA ALA A 98 -5.39 11.22 -1.84
C ALA A 98 -4.93 10.65 -3.18
N VAL A 99 -4.44 11.48 -4.10
CA VAL A 99 -3.94 11.01 -5.41
C VAL A 99 -2.71 10.13 -5.24
N THR A 100 -1.75 10.56 -4.42
CA THR A 100 -0.47 9.85 -4.29
C THR A 100 -0.58 8.58 -3.45
N SER A 101 -1.46 8.50 -2.45
CA SER A 101 -1.77 7.25 -1.73
C SER A 101 -2.47 6.25 -2.66
N SER A 102 -3.46 6.69 -3.45
CA SER A 102 -4.15 5.82 -4.42
C SER A 102 -3.19 5.25 -5.46
N LEU A 103 -2.28 6.07 -5.98
CA LEU A 103 -1.23 5.59 -6.91
C LEU A 103 -0.37 4.49 -6.29
N VAL A 104 0.00 4.61 -5.01
CA VAL A 104 0.76 3.57 -4.29
C VAL A 104 -0.09 2.31 -4.09
N GLY A 105 -1.35 2.46 -3.66
CA GLY A 105 -2.31 1.38 -3.48
C GLY A 105 -2.54 0.59 -4.76
N THR A 106 -2.99 1.27 -5.82
CA THR A 106 -3.19 0.66 -7.14
C THR A 106 -1.91 -0.03 -7.66
N SER A 107 -0.73 0.56 -7.42
CA SER A 107 0.55 -0.09 -7.79
C SER A 107 0.75 -1.41 -7.04
N ALA A 108 0.42 -1.44 -5.75
CA ALA A 108 0.46 -2.67 -4.95
C ALA A 108 -0.56 -3.69 -5.47
N ASP A 109 -1.80 -3.29 -5.77
CA ASP A 109 -2.82 -4.21 -6.29
C ASP A 109 -2.44 -4.81 -7.63
N VAL A 110 -1.84 -4.03 -8.53
CA VAL A 110 -1.31 -4.56 -9.79
C VAL A 110 -0.27 -5.66 -9.53
N ILE A 111 0.62 -5.47 -8.55
CA ILE A 111 1.61 -6.49 -8.16
C ILE A 111 0.91 -7.75 -7.60
N LEU A 112 -0.11 -7.57 -6.77
CA LEU A 112 -0.88 -8.68 -6.20
C LEU A 112 -1.67 -9.45 -7.28
N VAL A 113 -2.31 -8.74 -8.22
CA VAL A 113 -3.02 -9.34 -9.36
C VAL A 113 -2.06 -10.11 -10.24
N LEU A 114 -0.89 -9.55 -10.57
CA LEU A 114 0.15 -10.25 -11.35
C LEU A 114 0.59 -11.53 -10.63
N ARG A 115 0.72 -11.50 -9.31
CA ARG A 115 1.06 -12.68 -8.51
C ARG A 115 -0.03 -13.74 -8.56
N VAL A 116 -1.30 -13.38 -8.38
CA VAL A 116 -2.42 -14.32 -8.50
C VAL A 116 -2.51 -14.87 -9.93
N TRP A 117 -2.28 -14.04 -10.94
CA TRP A 117 -2.26 -14.45 -12.34
C TRP A 117 -1.19 -15.51 -12.61
N VAL A 118 0.03 -15.34 -12.09
CA VAL A 118 1.10 -16.35 -12.17
C VAL A 118 0.71 -17.63 -11.43
N LEU A 119 0.15 -17.51 -10.21
CA LEU A 119 -0.26 -18.66 -9.39
C LEU A 119 -1.31 -19.55 -10.08
N TYR A 120 -2.19 -18.93 -10.88
CA TYR A 120 -3.21 -19.62 -11.67
C TYR A 120 -2.76 -19.96 -13.09
N GLY A 121 -1.44 -20.06 -13.32
CA GLY A 121 -0.87 -20.53 -14.59
C GLY A 121 -1.03 -19.54 -15.74
N LYS A 122 -1.00 -18.23 -15.46
CA LYS A 122 -1.08 -17.13 -16.45
C LYS A 122 -2.36 -17.15 -17.29
N SER A 123 -3.47 -17.63 -16.75
CA SER A 123 -4.77 -17.63 -17.44
C SER A 123 -5.27 -16.22 -17.71
N ARG A 124 -5.50 -15.86 -18.99
CA ARG A 124 -6.03 -14.54 -19.39
C ARG A 124 -7.43 -14.25 -18.84
N ARG A 125 -8.18 -15.29 -18.46
CA ARG A 125 -9.52 -15.14 -17.85
C ARG A 125 -9.48 -14.32 -16.57
N LEU A 126 -8.43 -14.46 -15.76
CA LEU A 126 -8.28 -13.68 -14.53
C LEU A 126 -8.02 -12.21 -14.81
N LEU A 127 -7.27 -11.88 -15.86
CA LEU A 127 -7.05 -10.48 -16.26
C LEU A 127 -8.35 -9.81 -16.69
N TYR A 128 -9.22 -10.52 -17.43
CA TYR A 128 -10.55 -10.00 -17.79
C TYR A 128 -11.46 -9.76 -16.58
N ILE A 129 -11.20 -10.39 -15.44
CA ILE A 129 -11.94 -10.17 -14.19
C ILE A 129 -11.30 -9.04 -13.40
N PHE A 130 -9.99 -9.07 -13.16
CA PHE A 130 -9.32 -8.10 -12.28
C PHE A 130 -9.14 -6.72 -12.91
N VAL A 131 -8.93 -6.60 -14.22
CA VAL A 131 -8.75 -5.29 -14.87
C VAL A 131 -9.97 -4.39 -14.70
N PRO A 132 -11.22 -4.85 -14.96
CA PRO A 132 -12.41 -4.07 -14.64
C PRO A 132 -12.52 -3.69 -13.16
N PHE A 133 -12.14 -4.58 -12.24
CA PHE A 133 -12.16 -4.28 -10.81
C PHE A 133 -11.21 -3.13 -10.46
N LEU A 134 -9.97 -3.16 -10.96
CA LEU A 134 -8.99 -2.08 -10.77
C LEU A 134 -9.46 -0.76 -11.39
N ILE A 135 -10.09 -0.80 -12.57
CA ILE A 135 -10.64 0.40 -13.20
C ILE A 135 -11.78 0.98 -12.35
N MET A 136 -12.68 0.13 -11.88
CA MET A 136 -13.79 0.55 -11.01
C MET A 136 -13.29 1.14 -9.70
N GLU A 137 -12.26 0.56 -9.11
CA GLU A 137 -11.59 1.07 -7.92
C GLU A 137 -11.07 2.49 -8.13
N ILE A 138 -10.26 2.72 -9.16
CA ILE A 138 -9.73 4.04 -9.51
C ILE A 138 -10.86 5.06 -9.73
N ILE A 139 -11.93 4.68 -10.43
CA ILE A 139 -13.07 5.56 -10.69
C ILE A 139 -13.74 5.98 -9.38
N VAL A 140 -13.97 5.04 -8.47
CA VAL A 140 -14.61 5.30 -7.18
C VAL A 140 -13.72 6.19 -6.31
N GLU A 141 -12.42 5.90 -6.21
CA GLU A 141 -11.46 6.70 -5.45
C GLU A 141 -11.42 8.15 -5.93
N ILE A 142 -11.29 8.36 -7.25
CA ILE A 142 -11.29 9.71 -7.85
C ILE A 142 -12.62 10.40 -7.57
N THR A 143 -13.75 9.73 -7.80
CA THR A 143 -15.09 10.33 -7.65
C THR A 143 -15.35 10.71 -6.20
N VAL A 144 -15.15 9.79 -5.27
CA VAL A 144 -15.39 10.03 -3.84
C VAL A 144 -14.38 11.03 -3.29
N GLY A 145 -13.11 10.96 -3.68
CA GLY A 145 -12.08 11.92 -3.28
C GLY A 145 -12.42 13.35 -3.72
N VAL A 146 -12.82 13.54 -4.98
CA VAL A 146 -13.22 14.84 -5.52
C VAL A 146 -14.49 15.37 -4.83
N LEU A 147 -15.53 14.54 -4.71
CA LEU A 147 -16.80 14.91 -4.06
C LEU A 147 -16.66 15.15 -2.56
N THR A 148 -15.61 14.61 -1.93
CA THR A 148 -15.34 14.82 -0.51
C THR A 148 -14.48 16.05 -0.31
N ILE A 149 -13.34 16.17 -1.00
CA ILE A 149 -12.30 17.16 -0.68
C ILE A 149 -12.58 18.54 -1.30
N LEU A 150 -13.15 18.61 -2.51
CA LEU A 150 -13.40 19.92 -3.14
C LEU A 150 -14.44 20.78 -2.39
N PRO A 151 -15.52 20.21 -1.82
CA PRO A 151 -16.49 20.98 -1.03
C PRO A 151 -16.01 21.34 0.39
N LEU A 152 -14.86 20.82 0.85
CA LEU A 152 -14.30 21.20 2.15
C LEU A 152 -13.84 22.65 2.10
N GLY A 153 -14.69 23.54 2.62
CA GLY A 153 -14.44 24.98 2.70
C GLY A 153 -13.97 25.47 4.07
N GLN A 154 -13.93 24.61 5.09
CA GLN A 154 -13.55 24.98 6.45
C GLN A 154 -12.57 23.94 7.02
N TYR A 155 -11.36 24.39 7.34
CA TYR A 155 -10.35 23.63 8.06
C TYR A 155 -10.08 24.28 9.42
N PHE A 156 -9.70 23.47 10.40
CA PHE A 156 -9.39 23.98 11.74
C PHE A 156 -7.93 24.40 11.84
N HIS A 157 -7.70 25.69 12.13
CA HIS A 157 -6.37 26.26 12.37
C HIS A 157 -6.28 26.70 13.83
N VAL A 158 -5.85 25.83 14.74
CA VAL A 158 -5.71 26.17 16.17
C VAL A 158 -4.24 26.24 16.56
N GLY A 159 -3.52 27.22 15.98
CA GLY A 159 -2.16 27.59 16.35
C GLY A 159 -1.19 26.39 16.49
N PRO A 160 -0.18 26.45 17.38
CA PRO A 160 0.73 25.33 17.63
C PRO A 160 0.07 24.14 18.38
N ALA A 161 -1.20 24.24 18.76
CA ALA A 161 -1.90 23.19 19.49
C ALA A 161 -2.32 22.03 18.56
N ILE A 162 -2.65 22.34 17.30
CA ILE A 162 -3.03 21.34 16.29
C ILE A 162 -2.17 21.55 15.06
N LEU A 163 -1.27 20.59 14.80
CA LEU A 163 -0.37 20.58 13.65
C LEU A 163 -0.98 19.72 12.54
N GLY A 164 -0.85 20.14 11.28
CA GLY A 164 -1.40 19.43 10.13
C GLY A 164 -2.76 19.92 9.68
N CYS A 165 -3.51 19.01 9.05
CA CYS A 165 -4.69 19.32 8.25
C CYS A 165 -5.86 18.41 8.62
N TYR A 166 -6.85 18.98 9.29
CA TYR A 166 -8.03 18.24 9.73
C TYR A 166 -9.32 18.95 9.29
N SER A 167 -10.29 18.15 8.88
CA SER A 167 -11.62 18.60 8.55
C SER A 167 -12.63 18.09 9.58
N LEU A 168 -13.56 18.95 10.01
CA LEU A 168 -14.64 18.55 10.91
C LEU A 168 -15.81 17.91 10.19
N ASN A 169 -15.96 18.17 8.89
CA ASN A 169 -17.14 17.79 8.12
C ASN A 169 -16.75 16.81 7.02
N VAL A 170 -16.40 15.59 7.42
CA VAL A 170 -16.21 14.47 6.48
C VAL A 170 -17.53 13.72 6.34
N PRO A 171 -18.12 13.67 5.14
CA PRO A 171 -19.39 12.98 4.91
C PRO A 171 -19.22 11.46 5.03
N ARG A 172 -20.25 10.77 5.55
CA ARG A 172 -20.21 9.31 5.75
C ARG A 172 -20.05 8.49 4.47
N TYR A 173 -20.37 9.06 3.30
CA TYR A 173 -20.12 8.38 2.05
C TYR A 173 -18.61 8.26 1.72
N PHE A 174 -17.72 8.94 2.46
CA PHE A 174 -16.28 8.78 2.33
C PHE A 174 -15.82 7.33 2.57
N THR A 175 -16.56 6.55 3.37
CA THR A 175 -16.30 5.11 3.54
C THR A 175 -16.25 4.35 2.22
N TYR A 176 -17.03 4.76 1.21
CA TYR A 176 -17.04 4.10 -0.11
C TYR A 176 -15.70 4.20 -0.85
N TYR A 177 -14.81 5.09 -0.43
CA TYR A 177 -13.44 5.18 -0.95
C TYR A 177 -12.67 3.87 -0.69
N ALA A 178 -12.75 3.29 0.51
CA ALA A 178 -12.00 2.07 0.88
C ALA A 178 -12.69 0.76 0.47
N VAL A 179 -13.96 0.81 0.05
CA VAL A 179 -14.75 -0.39 -0.23
C VAL A 179 -14.21 -1.19 -1.43
N PRO A 180 -13.98 -0.60 -2.61
CA PRO A 180 -13.50 -1.36 -3.77
C PRO A 180 -12.18 -2.07 -3.48
N TYR A 181 -11.20 -1.35 -2.93
CA TYR A 181 -9.91 -1.90 -2.51
C TYR A 181 -10.05 -3.07 -1.53
N SER A 182 -10.92 -2.93 -0.52
CA SER A 182 -11.19 -4.00 0.45
C SER A 182 -11.78 -5.25 -0.21
N VAL A 183 -12.70 -5.08 -1.17
CA VAL A 183 -13.28 -6.20 -1.92
C VAL A 183 -12.23 -6.86 -2.80
N THR A 184 -11.45 -6.08 -3.57
CA THR A 184 -10.39 -6.59 -4.44
C THR A 184 -9.37 -7.39 -3.63
N SER A 185 -8.90 -6.84 -2.51
CA SER A 185 -7.98 -7.50 -1.57
C SER A 185 -8.54 -8.80 -1.00
N PHE A 186 -9.81 -8.81 -0.59
CA PHE A 186 -10.46 -10.01 -0.06
C PHE A 186 -10.58 -11.12 -1.11
N VAL A 187 -10.98 -10.78 -2.34
CA VAL A 187 -11.07 -11.74 -3.46
C VAL A 187 -9.70 -12.36 -3.74
N MET A 188 -8.65 -11.55 -3.82
CA MET A 188 -7.28 -12.03 -4.04
C MET A 188 -6.79 -12.93 -2.89
N PHE A 189 -7.10 -12.58 -1.65
CA PHE A 189 -6.79 -13.40 -0.48
C PHE A 189 -7.49 -14.76 -0.55
N CYS A 190 -8.81 -14.80 -0.81
CA CYS A 190 -9.56 -16.04 -0.93
C CYS A 190 -9.05 -16.94 -2.05
N MET A 191 -8.75 -16.38 -3.23
CA MET A 191 -8.18 -17.13 -4.35
C MET A 191 -6.81 -17.74 -3.99
N THR A 192 -5.94 -16.94 -3.37
CA THR A 192 -4.61 -17.39 -2.95
C THR A 192 -4.71 -18.48 -1.89
N LEU A 193 -5.59 -18.30 -0.89
CA LEU A 193 -5.83 -19.28 0.17
C LEU A 193 -6.37 -20.60 -0.39
N TYR A 194 -7.33 -20.53 -1.30
CA TYR A 194 -7.91 -21.72 -1.95
C TYR A 194 -6.85 -22.53 -2.70
N LYS A 195 -6.04 -21.86 -3.54
CA LYS A 195 -4.96 -22.53 -4.26
C LYS A 195 -3.87 -23.08 -3.35
N CYS A 196 -3.53 -22.36 -2.29
CA CYS A 196 -2.56 -22.82 -1.30
C CYS A 196 -3.08 -24.07 -0.56
N GLY A 197 -4.35 -24.06 -0.13
CA GLY A 197 -5.01 -25.20 0.50
C GLY A 197 -4.98 -26.43 -0.41
N LEU A 198 -5.38 -26.29 -1.67
CA LEU A 198 -5.32 -27.40 -2.64
C LEU A 198 -3.90 -27.98 -2.79
N ALA A 199 -2.88 -27.12 -2.87
CA ALA A 199 -1.49 -27.56 -2.98
C ALA A 199 -0.96 -28.27 -1.73
N LEU A 200 -1.50 -27.97 -0.54
CA LEU A 200 -1.14 -28.63 0.72
C LEU A 200 -1.83 -30.00 0.88
N PHE A 201 -3.07 -30.13 0.42
CA PHE A 201 -3.81 -31.40 0.52
C PHE A 201 -3.43 -32.40 -0.57
N ASP A 202 -2.96 -31.94 -1.72
CA ASP A 202 -2.55 -32.82 -2.82
C ASP A 202 -1.11 -33.31 -2.64
N ASN A 203 -0.95 -34.39 -1.86
CA ASN A 203 0.33 -35.04 -1.55
C ASN A 203 1.09 -35.61 -2.78
N ARG A 204 0.55 -35.52 -4.00
CA ARG A 204 1.11 -36.20 -5.19
C ARG A 204 1.68 -35.29 -6.28
N THR A 205 1.46 -33.97 -6.28
CA THR A 205 1.57 -33.24 -7.56
C THR A 205 2.48 -32.00 -7.61
N VAL A 206 3.14 -31.57 -6.52
CA VAL A 206 4.12 -30.48 -6.63
C VAL A 206 5.41 -30.80 -5.87
N LYS A 207 6.34 -31.48 -6.55
CA LYS A 207 7.76 -31.41 -6.23
C LYS A 207 8.25 -29.98 -6.46
N MET A 208 8.03 -29.04 -5.55
CA MET A 208 8.84 -27.81 -5.44
C MET A 208 8.64 -27.13 -4.07
N PRO A 209 9.58 -27.29 -3.11
CA PRO A 209 9.58 -26.54 -1.85
C PRO A 209 9.64 -25.01 -2.05
N LEU A 210 10.04 -24.56 -3.25
CA LEU A 210 10.06 -23.14 -3.63
C LEU A 210 8.66 -22.55 -3.82
N MET A 211 7.72 -23.30 -4.40
CA MET A 211 6.35 -22.81 -4.58
C MET A 211 5.60 -22.73 -3.25
N THR A 212 5.84 -23.69 -2.34
CA THR A 212 5.24 -23.68 -1.00
C THR A 212 5.82 -22.57 -0.11
N LEU A 213 7.13 -22.29 -0.20
CA LEU A 213 7.73 -21.15 0.51
C LEU A 213 7.18 -19.80 -0.01
N PHE A 214 7.11 -19.64 -1.34
CA PHE A 214 6.55 -18.45 -1.99
C PHE A 214 5.05 -18.26 -1.70
N LEU A 215 4.31 -19.36 -1.57
CA LEU A 215 2.90 -19.37 -1.17
C LEU A 215 2.72 -18.95 0.29
N ARG A 216 3.52 -19.51 1.21
CA ARG A 216 3.45 -19.21 2.64
C ARG A 216 3.77 -17.75 2.93
N ASP A 217 4.88 -17.25 2.40
CA ASP A 217 5.33 -15.89 2.68
C ASP A 217 4.33 -14.86 2.21
N GLY A 218 3.79 -15.04 1.00
CA GLY A 218 2.88 -14.02 0.51
C GLY A 218 1.41 -14.22 0.87
N LEU A 219 0.99 -15.34 1.48
CA LEU A 219 -0.31 -15.41 2.15
C LEU A 219 -0.31 -14.52 3.40
N PHE A 220 0.80 -14.49 4.14
CA PHE A 220 0.97 -13.62 5.30
C PHE A 220 0.81 -12.14 4.92
N TRP A 221 1.43 -11.72 3.81
CA TRP A 221 1.29 -10.34 3.32
C TRP A 221 -0.14 -10.00 2.86
N PHE A 222 -0.85 -10.94 2.20
CA PHE A 222 -2.26 -10.74 1.87
C PHE A 222 -3.14 -10.60 3.12
N LEU A 223 -2.88 -11.38 4.16
CA LEU A 223 -3.59 -11.27 5.42
C LEU A 223 -3.39 -9.91 6.07
N ILE A 224 -2.16 -9.39 6.06
CA ILE A 224 -1.84 -8.05 6.57
C ILE A 224 -2.62 -6.99 5.80
N ILE A 225 -2.58 -7.01 4.47
CA ILE A 225 -3.31 -6.04 3.63
C ILE A 225 -4.81 -6.09 3.91
N PHE A 226 -5.39 -7.29 3.95
CA PHE A 226 -6.81 -7.45 4.22
C PHE A 226 -7.19 -6.96 5.63
N ALA A 227 -6.37 -7.24 6.64
CA ALA A 227 -6.62 -6.74 7.99
C ALA A 227 -6.57 -5.20 8.04
N LEU A 228 -5.61 -4.59 7.35
CA LEU A 228 -5.48 -3.13 7.27
C LEU A 228 -6.66 -2.50 6.55
N SER A 229 -7.13 -3.10 5.46
CA SER A 229 -8.29 -2.61 4.71
C SER A 229 -9.55 -2.62 5.57
N ILE A 230 -9.73 -3.65 6.42
CA ILE A 230 -10.83 -3.70 7.39
C ILE A 230 -10.72 -2.59 8.43
N VAL A 231 -9.52 -2.36 8.98
CA VAL A 231 -9.29 -1.32 9.98
C VAL A 231 -9.61 0.05 9.40
N GLU A 232 -9.12 0.35 8.21
CA GLU A 232 -9.40 1.60 7.50
C GLU A 232 -10.89 1.78 7.22
N LEU A 233 -11.54 0.74 6.68
CA LEU A 233 -12.98 0.74 6.45
C LEU A 233 -13.76 1.03 7.74
N PHE A 234 -13.36 0.44 8.86
CA PHE A 234 -13.99 0.65 10.15
C PHE A 234 -13.80 2.09 10.65
N VAL A 235 -12.58 2.62 10.55
CA VAL A 235 -12.27 4.01 10.93
C VAL A 235 -13.11 5.00 10.10
N TRP A 236 -13.26 4.79 8.79
CA TRP A 236 -14.07 5.69 7.96
C TRP A 236 -15.57 5.48 8.11
N ALA A 237 -16.03 4.28 8.47
CA ALA A 237 -17.46 3.99 8.67
C ALA A 237 -17.99 4.48 10.02
N ARG A 238 -17.19 4.36 11.08
CA ARG A 238 -17.62 4.55 12.47
C ARG A 238 -16.78 5.53 13.26
N GLY A 239 -15.59 5.88 12.78
CA GLY A 239 -14.71 6.83 13.42
C GLY A 239 -15.24 8.26 13.34
N ARG A 240 -14.56 9.13 14.07
CA ARG A 240 -14.80 10.57 14.05
C ARG A 240 -14.19 11.17 12.78
N PRO A 241 -14.76 12.25 12.22
CA PRO A 241 -14.21 12.92 11.03
C PRO A 241 -12.72 13.31 11.18
N SER A 242 -12.32 13.71 12.39
CA SER A 242 -10.93 13.99 12.78
C SER A 242 -9.96 12.82 12.56
N LEU A 243 -10.44 11.58 12.61
CA LEU A 243 -9.65 10.37 12.42
C LEU A 243 -9.59 9.91 10.95
N ALA A 244 -10.17 10.65 10.00
CA ALA A 244 -10.14 10.27 8.59
C ALA A 244 -8.70 10.08 8.06
N GLN A 245 -7.75 10.87 8.59
CA GLN A 245 -6.33 10.82 8.22
C GLN A 245 -5.51 9.77 8.97
N LEU A 246 -6.09 9.11 9.98
CA LEU A 246 -5.37 8.23 10.91
C LEU A 246 -4.63 7.10 10.19
N MET A 247 -5.29 6.47 9.21
CA MET A 247 -4.80 5.26 8.53
C MET A 247 -4.11 5.53 7.19
N VAL A 248 -4.20 6.74 6.63
CA VAL A 248 -3.70 7.03 5.27
C VAL A 248 -2.20 6.79 5.14
N THR A 249 -1.41 7.31 6.08
CA THR A 249 0.06 7.15 6.06
C THR A 249 0.48 5.68 6.35
N PRO A 250 0.00 5.02 7.42
CA PRO A 250 0.27 3.60 7.65
C PRO A 250 -0.15 2.69 6.49
N TRP A 251 -1.33 2.92 5.92
CA TRP A 251 -1.84 2.12 4.80
C TRP A 251 -0.96 2.26 3.56
N THR A 252 -0.53 3.49 3.24
CA THR A 252 0.34 3.77 2.08
C THR A 252 1.67 3.01 2.21
N ILE A 253 2.33 3.09 3.37
CA ILE A 253 3.64 2.44 3.54
C ILE A 253 3.53 0.91 3.57
N LEU A 254 2.47 0.37 4.18
CA LEU A 254 2.29 -1.07 4.28
C LEU A 254 2.01 -1.69 2.90
N ASN A 255 1.19 -1.03 2.07
CA ASN A 255 0.99 -1.41 0.67
C ASN A 255 2.29 -1.40 -0.12
N ALA A 256 3.07 -0.32 0.00
CA ALA A 256 4.35 -0.23 -0.67
C ALA A 256 5.35 -1.31 -0.22
N THR A 257 5.41 -1.56 1.09
CA THR A 257 6.30 -2.57 1.69
C THR A 257 5.92 -3.97 1.20
N VAL A 258 4.63 -4.29 1.18
CA VAL A 258 4.13 -5.58 0.66
C VAL A 258 4.49 -5.75 -0.80
N GLY A 259 4.18 -4.76 -1.64
CA GLY A 259 4.50 -4.81 -3.06
C GLY A 259 6.00 -4.96 -3.33
N ALA A 260 6.83 -4.18 -2.63
CA ALA A 260 8.28 -4.27 -2.73
C ALA A 260 8.83 -5.63 -2.28
N ARG A 261 8.38 -6.15 -1.13
CA ARG A 261 8.83 -7.45 -0.60
C ARG A 261 8.40 -8.61 -1.51
N ILE A 262 7.19 -8.58 -2.06
CA ILE A 262 6.72 -9.60 -3.01
C ILE A 262 7.61 -9.63 -4.25
N LEU A 263 7.89 -8.47 -4.86
CA LEU A 263 8.75 -8.38 -6.04
C LEU A 263 10.18 -8.83 -5.74
N LEU A 264 10.73 -8.41 -4.60
CA LEU A 264 12.08 -8.76 -4.20
C LEU A 264 12.22 -10.27 -3.91
N ASN A 265 11.25 -10.86 -3.20
CA ASN A 265 11.23 -12.29 -2.91
C ASN A 265 11.07 -13.12 -4.20
N LEU A 266 10.26 -12.66 -5.15
CA LEU A 266 10.15 -13.31 -6.46
C LEU A 266 11.49 -13.33 -7.20
N LYS A 267 12.24 -12.22 -7.16
CA LYS A 267 13.59 -12.13 -7.76
C LYS A 267 14.59 -13.05 -7.05
N LYS A 268 14.54 -13.14 -5.72
CA LYS A 268 15.38 -14.08 -4.95
C LYS A 268 15.14 -15.52 -5.39
N VAL A 269 13.87 -15.92 -5.51
CA VAL A 269 13.49 -17.28 -5.94
C VAL A 269 13.96 -17.55 -7.37
N ALA A 270 13.69 -16.63 -8.30
CA ALA A 270 14.11 -16.77 -9.70
C ALA A 270 15.64 -16.91 -9.84
N ARG A 271 16.41 -16.18 -9.02
CA ARG A 271 17.88 -16.28 -8.99
C ARG A 271 18.35 -17.66 -8.52
N VAL A 272 17.75 -18.21 -7.47
CA VAL A 272 18.09 -19.56 -6.96
C VAL A 272 17.77 -20.63 -8.00
N GLU A 273 16.65 -20.51 -8.70
CA GLU A 273 16.26 -21.46 -9.76
C GLU A 273 17.25 -21.46 -10.93
N VAL A 274 17.73 -20.29 -11.35
CA VAL A 274 18.77 -20.18 -12.39
C VAL A 274 20.07 -20.87 -11.96
N TYR A 275 20.51 -20.69 -10.70
CA TYR A 275 21.71 -21.37 -10.21
C TYR A 275 21.52 -22.89 -10.08
N ALA A 276 20.34 -23.35 -9.69
CA ALA A 276 20.04 -24.78 -9.57
C ALA A 276 19.96 -25.50 -10.94
N THR A 277 19.64 -24.76 -12.01
CA THR A 277 19.49 -25.30 -13.36
C THR A 277 20.70 -25.05 -14.27
N ALA A 278 21.66 -24.22 -13.84
CA ALA A 278 22.87 -23.95 -14.60
C ALA A 278 23.81 -25.19 -14.61
N PRO A 279 24.27 -25.67 -15.79
CA PRO A 279 25.25 -26.74 -15.85
C PRO A 279 26.54 -26.29 -15.16
N THR A 280 27.11 -27.17 -14.32
CA THR A 280 28.22 -26.89 -13.39
C THR A 280 29.47 -26.29 -14.04
N ALA A 281 29.65 -26.44 -15.35
CA ALA A 281 30.74 -25.84 -16.11
C ALA A 281 30.66 -24.30 -16.26
N ASN A 282 29.47 -23.70 -16.08
CA ASN A 282 29.25 -22.26 -16.29
C ASN A 282 29.18 -21.44 -14.98
N LEU A 283 29.34 -22.08 -13.81
CA LEU A 283 29.26 -21.41 -12.50
C LEU A 283 30.48 -20.51 -12.20
N PHE A 284 31.55 -20.61 -12.98
CA PHE A 284 32.79 -19.85 -12.79
C PHE A 284 32.96 -18.65 -13.72
N SER A 285 32.00 -18.35 -14.61
CA SER A 285 32.03 -17.10 -15.39
C SER A 285 30.98 -16.11 -14.88
N GLU A 286 31.45 -14.92 -14.51
CA GLU A 286 30.58 -13.81 -14.06
C GLU A 286 29.61 -13.30 -15.16
N ASP A 287 29.68 -13.84 -16.38
CA ASP A 287 28.86 -13.40 -17.50
C ASP A 287 27.62 -14.28 -17.77
N SER A 288 27.47 -15.41 -17.06
CA SER A 288 26.41 -16.38 -17.37
C SER A 288 25.02 -15.95 -16.89
N TRP A 289 24.92 -15.19 -15.78
CA TRP A 289 23.62 -14.74 -15.25
C TRP A 289 22.93 -13.71 -16.14
N VAL A 290 23.67 -12.88 -16.87
CA VAL A 290 23.11 -11.87 -17.78
C VAL A 290 22.40 -12.54 -18.96
N ARG A 291 22.93 -13.68 -19.45
CA ARG A 291 22.39 -14.38 -20.63
C ARG A 291 21.15 -15.23 -20.32
N THR A 292 21.14 -15.95 -19.21
CA THR A 292 20.00 -16.82 -18.83
C THR A 292 18.80 -16.03 -18.30
N ALA A 293 19.03 -14.80 -17.85
CA ALA A 293 17.97 -13.88 -17.47
C ALA A 293 17.07 -13.54 -18.68
N ASN A 294 17.63 -13.29 -19.86
CA ASN A 294 16.87 -12.86 -21.05
C ASN A 294 15.86 -13.89 -21.60
N THR A 295 15.98 -15.17 -21.24
CA THR A 295 15.05 -16.23 -21.68
C THR A 295 13.84 -16.40 -20.76
N LEU A 296 13.89 -15.88 -19.53
CA LEU A 296 12.77 -15.90 -18.57
C LEU A 296 12.11 -14.53 -18.50
N ASN A 297 11.23 -14.26 -19.48
CA ASN A 297 10.30 -13.13 -19.47
C ASN A 297 9.28 -13.30 -18.32
N ILE A 298 9.70 -12.88 -17.12
CA ILE A 298 8.89 -12.53 -15.95
C ILE A 298 9.20 -11.07 -15.61
#